data_AF-A0A2H1W518-F1
#
_entry.id   AF-A0A2H1W518-F1
#
_cell.length_a   1.000
_cell.length_b   1.000
_cell.length_c   1.000
_cell.angle_alpha   90.00
_cell.angle_beta   90.00
_cell.angle_gamma   90.00
#
_symmetry.space_group_name_H-M   'P 1'
#
loop_
_entity.id
_entity.type
_entity.pdbx_description
1 polymer ?
#
loop_
_entity_poly.entity_id
_entity_poly.type
_entity_poly.pdbx_seq_one_letter_code
_entity_poly.pdbx_strand_id
1 'polypeptide(L)'
;MSFLYVVIYYGPCETFGTHIHKPQIVNGIKDDLQNKGYRVKLVPVNWVNYCMLEICGHEVFRCNLKNLKFNTSVSRDVTAQRAVEAVLVCSSMFRRARAYLWFWSLLDHQLFRRTQYGPQDYFVSSTDDDPPYV
;
A
#
# COMPACT_ATOMS: atom_id res chain seq x y z
N MET A 1 7.36 1.90 -7.25
CA MET A 1 6.60 0.92 -6.45
C MET A 1 5.53 0.28 -7.32
N SER A 2 5.42 -1.05 -7.34
CA SER A 2 4.41 -1.76 -8.14
C SER A 2 3.17 -2.06 -7.29
N PHE A 3 1.96 -1.81 -7.84
CA PHE A 3 0.68 -2.17 -7.18
C PHE A 3 0.43 -3.68 -7.12
N LEU A 4 1.27 -4.47 -7.81
CA LEU A 4 1.22 -5.93 -7.77
C LEU A 4 2.14 -6.51 -6.69
N TYR A 5 2.71 -5.68 -5.84
CA TYR A 5 3.63 -6.11 -4.78
C TYR A 5 2.94 -5.99 -3.42
N VAL A 6 2.87 -7.12 -2.71
CA VAL A 6 2.22 -7.24 -1.41
C VAL A 6 3.25 -7.71 -0.39
N VAL A 7 3.33 -7.02 0.75
CA VAL A 7 4.15 -7.46 1.88
C VAL A 7 3.21 -7.97 2.96
N ILE A 8 3.45 -9.20 3.41
CA ILE A 8 2.70 -9.81 4.49
C ILE A 8 3.63 -9.90 5.70
N TYR A 9 3.31 -9.11 6.71
CA TYR A 9 3.97 -9.14 8.01
C TYR A 9 3.29 -10.15 8.89
N TYR A 10 4.05 -11.07 9.48
CA TYR A 10 3.50 -12.11 10.33
C TYR A 10 4.31 -12.30 11.62
N GLY A 11 3.55 -12.42 12.70
CA GLY A 11 4.00 -12.62 14.06
C GLY A 11 4.40 -14.06 14.39
N PRO A 12 5.09 -14.29 15.51
CA PRO A 12 5.11 -15.60 16.14
C PRO A 12 3.68 -15.97 16.58
N CYS A 13 3.29 -17.22 16.34
CA CYS A 13 2.00 -17.74 16.77
C CYS A 13 2.17 -18.49 18.09
N GLU A 14 1.33 -18.17 19.06
CA GLU A 14 1.31 -18.85 20.35
C GLU A 14 0.56 -20.19 20.20
N THR A 15 1.31 -21.28 20.16
CA THR A 15 0.74 -22.64 20.06
C THR A 15 1.44 -23.54 21.06
N PHE A 16 0.64 -24.20 21.91
CA PHE A 16 1.14 -25.12 22.96
C PHE A 16 2.26 -24.52 23.84
N GLY A 17 2.13 -23.24 24.22
CA GLY A 17 3.11 -22.54 25.07
C GLY A 17 4.41 -22.14 24.37
N THR A 18 4.52 -22.31 23.05
CA THR A 18 5.68 -21.89 22.25
C THR A 18 5.34 -20.69 21.38
N HIS A 19 6.25 -19.71 21.30
CA HIS A 19 6.15 -18.52 20.45
C HIS A 19 7.11 -18.66 19.26
N ILE A 20 6.63 -19.26 18.18
CA ILE A 20 7.46 -19.53 16.99
C ILE A 20 6.77 -18.95 15.74
N HIS A 21 7.59 -18.42 14.83
CA HIS A 21 7.12 -17.99 13.51
C HIS A 21 6.70 -19.19 12.66
N LYS A 22 5.42 -19.24 12.27
CA LYS A 22 4.84 -20.31 11.46
C LYS A 22 4.35 -19.74 10.12
N PRO A 23 5.21 -19.66 9.09
CA PRO A 23 4.81 -19.14 7.77
C PRO A 23 3.71 -19.98 7.10
N GLN A 24 3.53 -21.24 7.51
CA GLN A 24 2.52 -22.15 6.97
C GLN A 24 1.08 -21.65 7.18
N ILE A 25 0.84 -20.78 8.16
CA ILE A 25 -0.47 -20.17 8.41
C ILE A 25 -0.84 -19.19 7.27
N VAL A 26 0.16 -18.48 6.74
CA VAL A 26 -0.03 -17.44 5.72
C VAL A 26 0.20 -17.94 4.30
N ASN A 27 0.65 -19.19 4.13
CA ASN A 27 0.87 -19.80 2.81
C ASN A 27 -0.39 -19.80 1.95
N GLY A 28 -1.57 -20.11 2.51
CA GLY A 28 -2.81 -20.12 1.74
C GLY A 28 -3.09 -18.77 1.06
N ILE A 29 -2.91 -17.67 1.79
CA ILE A 29 -3.07 -16.30 1.25
C ILE A 29 -1.99 -16.01 0.20
N LYS A 30 -0.74 -16.37 0.48
CA LYS A 30 0.38 -16.18 -0.44
C LYS A 30 0.13 -16.89 -1.77
N ASP A 31 -0.26 -18.16 -1.73
CA ASP A 31 -0.45 -18.98 -2.93
C ASP A 31 -1.60 -18.44 -3.78
N ASP A 32 -2.72 -18.05 -3.16
CA ASP A 32 -3.86 -17.48 -3.89
C ASP A 32 -3.53 -16.12 -4.53
N LEU A 33 -2.79 -15.27 -3.82
CA LEU A 33 -2.32 -13.99 -4.38
C LEU A 33 -1.30 -14.19 -5.51
N GLN A 34 -0.39 -15.16 -5.38
CA GLN A 34 0.57 -15.51 -6.43
C GLN A 34 -0.15 -16.04 -7.68
N ASN A 35 -1.17 -16.90 -7.51
CA ASN A 35 -2.00 -17.39 -8.62
C ASN A 35 -2.74 -16.26 -9.34
N LYS A 36 -3.08 -15.17 -8.64
CA LYS A 36 -3.68 -13.95 -9.23
C LYS A 36 -2.66 -12.98 -9.84
N GLY A 37 -1.36 -13.32 -9.83
CA GLY A 37 -0.29 -12.54 -10.43
C GLY A 37 0.37 -11.49 -9.52
N TYR A 38 0.10 -11.54 -8.21
CA TYR A 38 0.78 -10.67 -7.23
C TYR A 38 2.12 -11.26 -6.81
N ARG A 39 3.11 -10.38 -6.59
CA ARG A 39 4.39 -10.72 -5.97
C ARG A 39 4.26 -10.53 -4.47
N VAL A 40 4.32 -11.62 -3.72
CA VAL A 40 4.14 -11.63 -2.26
C VAL A 40 5.47 -11.83 -1.56
N LYS A 41 5.81 -10.93 -0.62
CA LYS A 41 6.94 -11.08 0.29
C LYS A 41 6.43 -11.31 1.71
N LEU A 42 6.95 -12.35 2.36
CA LEU A 42 6.68 -12.63 3.77
C LEU A 42 7.78 -11.98 4.62
N VAL A 43 7.40 -11.25 5.67
CA VAL A 43 8.32 -10.59 6.60
C VAL A 43 7.94 -10.97 8.04
N PRO A 44 8.83 -11.64 8.79
CA PRO A 44 8.57 -11.96 10.20
C PRO A 44 8.66 -10.70 11.08
N VAL A 45 7.77 -10.56 12.06
CA VAL A 45 7.72 -9.45 13.03
C VAL A 45 7.55 -9.99 14.44
N ASN A 46 8.18 -9.40 15.45
CA ASN A 46 8.17 -9.90 16.83
C ASN A 46 6.83 -9.67 17.59
N TRP A 47 5.73 -9.38 16.91
CA TRP A 47 4.43 -9.13 17.53
C TRP A 47 3.59 -10.39 17.58
N VAL A 48 3.22 -10.83 18.78
CA VAL A 48 2.53 -12.10 19.00
C VAL A 48 1.15 -12.10 18.33
N ASN A 49 0.87 -13.16 17.58
CA ASN A 49 -0.38 -13.38 16.85
C ASN A 49 -0.77 -12.25 15.88
N TYR A 50 0.19 -11.49 15.37
CA TYR A 50 -0.05 -10.38 14.46
C TYR A 50 0.04 -10.80 12.98
N CYS A 51 -0.88 -10.34 12.15
CA CYS A 51 -0.79 -10.44 10.70
C CYS A 51 -1.25 -9.13 10.05
N MET A 52 -0.44 -8.58 9.14
CA MET A 52 -0.76 -7.37 8.38
C MET A 52 -0.35 -7.53 6.93
N LEU A 53 -1.23 -7.12 6.02
CA LEU A 53 -0.96 -7.00 4.60
C LEU A 53 -0.75 -5.53 4.26
N GLU A 54 0.35 -5.25 3.55
CA GLU A 54 0.73 -3.93 3.09
C GLU A 54 0.83 -3.92 1.56
N ILE A 55 0.32 -2.86 0.94
CA ILE A 55 0.51 -2.54 -0.47
C ILE A 55 1.03 -1.11 -0.57
N CYS A 56 2.17 -0.94 -1.24
CA CYS A 56 2.77 0.37 -1.49
C CYS A 56 2.96 1.26 -0.24
N GLY A 57 3.34 0.69 0.90
CA GLY A 57 3.50 1.46 2.14
C GLY A 57 2.21 1.67 2.94
N HIS A 58 1.06 1.15 2.48
CA HIS A 58 -0.22 1.31 3.15
C HIS A 58 -0.74 -0.01 3.71
N GLU A 59 -1.22 0.03 4.96
CA GLU A 59 -1.92 -1.09 5.60
C GLU A 59 -3.26 -1.33 4.91
N VAL A 60 -3.42 -2.51 4.33
CA VAL A 60 -4.64 -2.90 3.61
C VAL A 60 -5.55 -3.74 4.47
N PHE A 61 -4.96 -4.64 5.25
CA PHE A 61 -5.70 -5.56 6.08
C PHE A 61 -4.87 -5.97 7.28
N ARG A 62 -5.52 -6.09 8.43
CA ARG A 62 -4.92 -6.56 9.67
C ARG A 62 -5.84 -7.57 10.33
N CYS A 63 -5.23 -8.66 10.79
CA CYS A 63 -5.95 -9.67 11.54
C CYS A 63 -5.06 -10.32 12.61
N ASN A 64 -5.72 -11.04 13.52
CA ASN A 64 -5.06 -11.91 14.46
C ASN A 64 -4.75 -13.25 13.77
N LEU A 65 -3.52 -13.76 13.89
CA LEU A 65 -3.09 -15.05 13.32
C LEU A 65 -3.95 -16.23 13.79
N LYS A 66 -4.54 -16.15 14.99
CA LYS A 66 -5.45 -17.19 15.52
C LYS A 66 -6.73 -17.35 14.70
N ASN A 67 -7.12 -16.31 13.93
CA ASN A 67 -8.31 -16.34 13.08
C ASN A 67 -8.04 -16.97 11.71
N LEU A 68 -6.78 -17.27 11.39
CA LEU A 68 -6.39 -17.96 10.16
C LEU A 68 -6.28 -19.46 10.42
N LYS A 69 -6.82 -20.24 9.50
CA LYS A 69 -6.76 -21.70 9.58
C LYS A 69 -5.41 -22.19 9.06
N PHE A 70 -4.77 -23.06 9.82
CA PHE A 70 -3.50 -23.67 9.44
C PHE A 70 -3.65 -24.51 8.16
N ASN A 71 -2.75 -24.33 7.21
CA ASN A 71 -2.63 -25.12 5.98
C ASN A 71 -3.97 -25.37 5.24
N THR A 72 -4.83 -24.36 5.24
CA THR A 72 -6.15 -24.44 4.63
C THR A 72 -6.21 -23.57 3.37
N SER A 73 -6.92 -24.02 2.35
CA SER A 73 -7.15 -23.22 1.14
C SER A 73 -7.97 -21.97 1.47
N VAL A 74 -7.71 -20.86 0.77
CA VAL A 74 -8.45 -19.60 0.96
C VAL A 74 -9.97 -19.81 0.81
N SER A 75 -10.41 -20.69 -0.08
CA SER A 75 -11.84 -21.04 -0.25
C SER A 75 -12.55 -21.55 1.02
N ARG A 76 -11.82 -22.04 2.04
CA ARG A 76 -12.39 -22.60 3.27
C ARG A 76 -12.14 -21.74 4.53
N ASP A 77 -11.38 -20.66 4.38
CA ASP A 77 -11.06 -19.72 5.44
C ASP A 77 -11.60 -18.33 5.11
N VAL A 78 -12.65 -17.94 5.84
CA VAL A 78 -13.34 -16.65 5.67
C VAL A 78 -12.40 -15.47 5.94
N THR A 79 -11.48 -15.60 6.91
CA THR A 79 -10.52 -14.53 7.23
C THR A 79 -9.53 -14.35 6.10
N ALA A 80 -9.05 -15.47 5.53
CA ALA A 80 -8.16 -15.44 4.37
C ALA A 80 -8.86 -14.87 3.12
N GLN A 81 -10.13 -15.20 2.89
CA GLN A 81 -10.93 -14.62 1.79
C GLN A 81 -11.01 -13.11 1.90
N ARG A 82 -11.37 -12.61 3.08
CA ARG A 82 -11.46 -11.17 3.35
C ARG A 82 -10.11 -10.47 3.14
N ALA A 83 -9.02 -11.11 3.54
CA ALA A 83 -7.67 -10.57 3.32
C ALA A 83 -7.35 -10.43 1.82
N VAL A 84 -7.62 -11.48 1.03
CA VAL A 84 -7.41 -11.44 -0.42
C VAL A 84 -8.34 -10.44 -1.10
N GLU A 85 -9.61 -10.41 -0.72
CA GLU A 85 -10.57 -9.45 -1.25
C GLU A 85 -10.15 -8.01 -0.98
N ALA A 86 -9.72 -7.70 0.25
CA ALA A 86 -9.19 -6.39 0.62
C ALA A 86 -8.00 -5.99 -0.27
N VAL A 87 -7.08 -6.91 -0.55
CA VAL A 87 -5.95 -6.69 -1.47
C VAL A 87 -6.43 -6.38 -2.89
N LEU A 88 -7.42 -7.10 -3.41
CA LEU A 88 -7.97 -6.88 -4.75
C LEU A 88 -8.67 -5.52 -4.86
N VAL A 89 -9.53 -5.19 -3.88
CA VAL A 89 -10.23 -3.90 -3.82
C VAL A 89 -9.23 -2.76 -3.73
N CYS A 90 -8.27 -2.84 -2.81
CA CYS A 90 -7.24 -1.83 -2.62
C CYS A 90 -6.37 -1.65 -3.87
N SER A 91 -5.98 -2.74 -4.53
CA SER A 91 -5.25 -2.70 -5.81
C SER A 91 -6.03 -1.99 -6.91
N SER A 92 -7.35 -2.19 -6.97
CA SER A 92 -8.21 -1.47 -7.93
C SER A 92 -8.27 0.03 -7.64
N MET A 93 -8.34 0.41 -6.36
CA MET A 93 -8.34 1.81 -5.92
C MET A 93 -7.01 2.50 -6.24
N PHE A 94 -5.87 1.86 -5.96
CA PHE A 94 -4.55 2.41 -6.30
C PHE A 94 -4.33 2.57 -7.80
N ARG A 95 -4.84 1.64 -8.62
CA ARG A 95 -4.80 1.79 -10.09
C ARG A 95 -5.59 3.01 -10.55
N ARG A 96 -6.79 3.23 -10.00
CA ARG A 96 -7.61 4.42 -10.29
C ARG A 96 -6.91 5.70 -9.83
N ALA A 97 -6.42 5.73 -8.60
CA ALA A 97 -5.69 6.88 -8.06
C ALA A 97 -4.49 7.25 -8.93
N ARG A 98 -3.70 6.26 -9.40
CA ARG A 98 -2.59 6.53 -10.33
C ARG A 98 -3.06 7.14 -11.64
N ALA A 99 -4.15 6.62 -12.22
CA ALA A 99 -4.68 7.15 -13.48
C ALA A 99 -5.15 8.60 -13.31
N TYR A 100 -5.84 8.91 -12.21
CA TYR A 100 -6.28 10.28 -11.92
C TYR A 100 -5.10 11.23 -11.69
N LEU A 101 -4.13 10.84 -10.87
CA LEU A 101 -2.95 11.67 -10.61
C LEU A 101 -2.14 11.92 -11.88
N TRP A 102 -1.97 10.89 -12.72
CA TRP A 102 -1.31 11.04 -14.01
C TRP A 102 -2.07 12.00 -14.92
N PHE A 103 -3.40 11.86 -15.02
CA PHE A 103 -4.23 12.72 -15.85
C PHE A 103 -4.19 14.19 -15.36
N TRP A 104 -4.27 14.40 -14.05
CA TRP A 104 -4.10 15.73 -13.44
C TRP A 104 -2.73 16.34 -13.76
N SER A 105 -1.66 15.56 -13.61
CA SER A 105 -0.31 16.01 -13.97
C SER A 105 -0.17 16.34 -15.46
N LEU A 106 -0.84 15.58 -16.33
CA LEU A 106 -0.84 15.85 -17.77
C LEU A 106 -1.59 17.15 -18.09
N LEU A 107 -2.76 17.36 -17.49
CA LEU A 107 -3.53 18.59 -17.67
C LEU A 107 -2.75 19.80 -17.18
N ASP A 108 -2.17 19.73 -15.99
CA ASP A 108 -1.33 20.79 -15.43
C ASP A 108 -0.19 21.16 -16.39
N HIS A 109 0.49 20.15 -16.92
CA HIS A 109 1.58 20.34 -17.87
C HIS A 109 1.12 20.98 -19.20
N GLN A 110 -0.02 20.56 -19.76
CA GLN A 110 -0.51 21.11 -21.03
C GLN A 110 -1.11 22.52 -20.88
N LEU A 111 -1.87 22.77 -19.81
CA LEU A 111 -2.55 24.03 -19.59
C LEU A 111 -1.58 25.13 -19.17
N PHE A 112 -0.71 24.86 -18.18
CA PHE A 112 0.05 25.90 -17.51
C PHE A 112 1.51 25.97 -17.95
N ARG A 113 2.16 24.83 -18.21
CA ARG A 113 3.60 24.85 -18.53
C ARG A 113 3.91 25.05 -20.00
N ARG A 114 2.98 24.69 -20.89
CA ARG A 114 3.17 24.75 -22.33
C ARG A 114 2.67 26.05 -22.96
N THR A 115 1.76 26.76 -22.29
CA THR A 115 1.21 28.02 -22.77
C THR A 115 2.00 29.19 -22.19
N GLN A 116 2.10 30.31 -22.93
CA GLN A 116 2.69 31.56 -22.42
C GLN A 116 1.89 32.19 -21.27
N TYR A 117 0.70 31.66 -20.98
CA TYR A 117 -0.21 32.14 -19.93
C TYR A 117 -0.14 31.31 -18.65
N GLY A 118 0.93 30.52 -18.48
CA GLY A 118 1.20 29.85 -17.22
C GLY A 118 1.31 30.85 -16.05
N PRO A 119 0.94 30.45 -14.82
CA PRO A 119 1.17 31.27 -13.65
C PRO A 119 2.65 31.58 -13.55
N GLN A 120 2.99 32.86 -13.62
CA GLN A 120 4.36 33.33 -13.39
C GLN A 120 4.54 33.51 -11.89
N ASP A 121 5.55 32.85 -11.33
CA ASP A 121 5.97 33.10 -9.95
C ASP A 121 6.59 34.50 -9.88
N TYR A 122 5.77 35.50 -9.57
CA TYR A 122 6.24 36.83 -9.20
C TYR A 122 6.83 36.73 -7.79
N PHE A 123 8.10 36.34 -7.71
CA PHE A 123 8.88 36.59 -6.51
C PHE A 123 9.11 38.10 -6.42
N VAL A 124 8.72 38.72 -5.30
CA VAL A 124 9.07 40.13 -5.01
C VAL A 124 10.57 40.17 -4.79
N SER A 125 11.34 40.46 -5.84
CA SER A 125 12.81 40.51 -5.81
C SER A 125 13.39 41.92 -5.69
N SER A 126 12.58 42.92 -5.35
CA SER A 126 13.08 44.28 -5.07
C SER A 126 12.27 44.95 -3.96
N THR A 127 12.64 44.72 -2.70
CA THR A 127 12.55 45.77 -1.69
C THR A 127 13.74 46.69 -1.86
N ASP A 128 13.71 47.54 -2.89
CA ASP A 128 14.65 48.64 -3.09
C ASP A 128 13.91 49.74 -3.86
N ASP A 129 12.93 50.36 -3.19
CA ASP A 129 12.37 51.65 -3.59
C ASP A 129 11.87 52.36 -2.30
N ASP A 130 12.80 52.55 -1.35
CA ASP A 130 12.62 53.62 -0.37
C ASP A 130 12.89 54.95 -1.10
N PRO A 131 11.92 55.89 -1.19
CA PRO A 131 12.18 57.18 -1.82
C PRO A 131 13.19 57.97 -0.96
N PRO A 132 14.21 58.61 -1.57
CA PRO A 132 15.15 59.42 -0.80
C PRO A 132 14.41 60.63 -0.24
N TYR A 133 14.50 60.80 1.08
CA TYR A 133 14.13 62.02 1.79
C TYR A 133 14.75 63.25 1.10
N VAL A 134 13.89 64.19 0.66
CA VAL A 134 14.22 65.60 0.41
C VAL A 134 13.13 66.45 1.03
#